data_AF-A0A1F8QET5-F1
#
_entry.id   AF-A0A1F8QET5-F1
#
_cell.length_a   1.000
_cell.length_b   1.000
_cell.length_c   1.000
_cell.angle_alpha   90.00
_cell.angle_beta   90.00
_cell.angle_gamma   90.00
#
_symmetry.space_group_name_H-M   'P 1'
#
loop_
_entity.id
_entity.type
_entity.pdbx_description
1 polymer ?
#
loop_
_entity_poly.entity_id
_entity_poly.type
_entity_poly.pdbx_seq_one_letter_code
_entity_poly.pdbx_strand_id
1 'polypeptide(L)'
;MTSKKKIDPIPEEFESLEEAAEFWEKHDTTQYLKESHPVKAVSAFRGRHYEIEIDESVAQALRKAARKKGMTPSRLASDLLRQWLGSRT
;
A
#
# COMPACT_ATOMS: atom_id res chain seq x y z
N MET A 1 1.05 -36.66 -0.12
CA MET A 1 -0.41 -36.75 0.09
C MET A 1 -0.79 -35.64 1.05
N THR A 2 -1.24 -34.49 0.55
CA THR A 2 -1.65 -33.37 1.41
C THR A 2 -3.03 -33.68 1.98
N SER A 3 -3.14 -33.75 3.31
CA SER A 3 -4.44 -33.93 3.95
C SER A 3 -5.32 -32.73 3.58
N LYS A 4 -6.56 -32.99 3.15
CA LYS A 4 -7.52 -31.92 2.88
C LYS A 4 -7.85 -31.28 4.22
N LYS A 5 -7.28 -30.09 4.49
CA LYS A 5 -7.73 -29.26 5.62
C LYS A 5 -9.23 -29.04 5.46
N LYS A 6 -9.99 -29.34 6.51
CA LYS A 6 -11.42 -29.06 6.55
C LYS A 6 -11.57 -27.54 6.60
N ILE A 7 -12.16 -26.98 5.54
CA ILE A 7 -12.46 -25.55 5.44
C ILE A 7 -13.85 -25.37 6.05
N ASP A 8 -13.97 -24.52 7.06
CA ASP A 8 -15.26 -24.23 7.69
C ASP A 8 -16.11 -23.39 6.70
N PRO A 9 -17.40 -23.72 6.51
CA PRO A 9 -18.25 -23.01 5.55
C PRO A 9 -18.46 -21.55 5.99
N ILE A 10 -18.62 -20.65 5.01
CA ILE A 10 -19.09 -19.29 5.30
C ILE A 10 -20.57 -19.39 5.74
N PRO A 11 -20.95 -18.78 6.87
CA PRO A 11 -22.36 -18.67 7.27
C PRO A 11 -23.21 -17.96 6.20
N GLU A 12 -24.49 -18.29 6.10
CA GLU A 12 -25.41 -17.58 5.18
C GLU A 12 -25.54 -16.09 5.57
N GLU A 13 -25.60 -15.81 6.87
CA GLU A 13 -25.59 -14.47 7.45
C GLU A 13 -24.69 -14.46 8.69
N PHE A 14 -24.01 -13.33 8.92
CA PHE A 14 -23.35 -13.06 10.19
C PHE A 14 -24.30 -12.29 11.09
N GLU A 15 -24.38 -12.65 12.37
CA GLU A 15 -25.23 -11.97 13.36
C GLU A 15 -24.76 -10.53 13.63
N SER A 16 -23.47 -10.25 13.39
CA SER A 16 -22.90 -8.90 13.50
C SER A 16 -21.62 -8.71 12.65
N LEU A 17 -21.22 -7.45 12.47
CA LEU A 17 -19.92 -7.12 11.85
C LEU A 17 -18.72 -7.61 12.69
N GLU A 18 -18.86 -7.64 14.01
CA GLU A 18 -17.81 -8.13 14.92
C GLU A 18 -17.56 -9.62 14.69
N GLU A 19 -18.62 -10.41 14.59
CA GLU A 19 -18.55 -11.84 14.28
C GLU A 19 -17.92 -12.09 12.91
N ALA A 20 -18.31 -11.31 11.90
CA ALA A 20 -17.70 -11.41 10.57
C ALA A 20 -16.19 -11.11 10.62
N ALA A 21 -15.77 -10.12 11.40
CA ALA A 21 -14.36 -9.80 11.59
C ALA A 21 -13.61 -10.95 12.29
N GLU A 22 -14.16 -11.49 13.38
CA GLU A 22 -13.57 -12.64 14.10
C GLU A 22 -13.46 -13.89 13.22
N PHE A 23 -14.44 -14.12 12.34
CA PHE A 23 -14.39 -15.19 11.35
C PHE A 23 -13.22 -14.97 10.39
N TRP A 24 -13.11 -13.80 9.77
CA TRP A 24 -12.06 -13.53 8.78
C TRP A 24 -10.66 -13.38 9.37
N GLU A 25 -10.51 -13.09 10.67
CA GLU A 25 -9.21 -13.12 11.34
C GLU A 25 -8.62 -14.54 11.39
N LYS A 26 -9.49 -15.56 11.47
CA LYS A 26 -9.11 -16.98 11.58
C LYS A 26 -9.06 -17.70 10.23
N HIS A 27 -9.66 -17.12 9.19
CA HIS A 27 -9.87 -17.77 7.90
C HIS A 27 -9.20 -17.00 6.75
N ASP A 28 -8.51 -17.74 5.88
CA ASP A 28 -7.90 -17.17 4.67
C ASP A 28 -8.93 -17.11 3.54
N THR A 29 -9.24 -15.88 3.09
CA THR A 29 -10.15 -15.60 1.96
C THR A 29 -9.83 -16.38 0.69
N THR A 30 -8.56 -16.75 0.45
CA THR A 30 -8.15 -17.54 -0.73
C THR A 30 -8.70 -18.96 -0.72
N GLN A 31 -9.15 -19.47 0.44
CA GLN A 31 -9.80 -20.77 0.54
C GLN A 31 -11.27 -20.75 0.07
N TYR A 32 -11.83 -19.56 -0.14
CA TYR A 32 -13.24 -19.32 -0.49
C TYR A 32 -13.41 -18.63 -1.85
N LEU A 33 -12.50 -18.91 -2.79
CA LEU A 33 -12.51 -18.29 -4.11
C LEU A 33 -13.70 -18.73 -4.98
N LYS A 34 -14.36 -19.84 -4.66
CA LYS A 34 -15.55 -20.31 -5.40
C LYS A 34 -16.79 -19.48 -5.08
N GLU A 35 -16.83 -18.94 -3.86
CA GLU A 35 -17.86 -18.06 -3.32
C GLU A 35 -17.57 -16.58 -3.67
N SER A 36 -16.37 -16.30 -4.20
CA SER A 36 -15.96 -14.98 -4.65
C SER A 36 -16.33 -14.74 -6.11
N HIS A 37 -16.57 -13.47 -6.47
CA HIS A 37 -16.72 -13.06 -7.86
C HIS A 37 -15.62 -12.05 -8.23
N PRO A 38 -15.10 -12.09 -9.48
CA PRO A 38 -14.10 -11.12 -9.90
C PRO A 38 -14.71 -9.72 -9.91
N VAL A 39 -13.95 -8.74 -9.42
CA VAL A 39 -14.28 -7.32 -9.50
C VAL A 39 -13.20 -6.60 -10.31
N LYS A 40 -13.61 -5.67 -11.17
CA LYS A 40 -12.67 -4.88 -11.97
C LYS A 40 -11.97 -3.86 -11.06
N ALA A 41 -10.73 -4.14 -10.67
CA ALA A 41 -9.88 -3.16 -10.01
C ALA A 41 -9.34 -2.16 -11.04
N VAL A 42 -9.79 -0.91 -10.97
CA VAL A 42 -9.22 0.19 -11.76
C VAL A 42 -8.16 0.88 -10.91
N SER A 43 -6.89 0.51 -11.12
CA SER A 43 -5.76 1.26 -10.57
C SER A 43 -5.24 2.22 -11.65
N ALA A 44 -5.23 3.51 -11.34
CA ALA A 44 -4.57 4.52 -12.17
C ALA A 44 -3.21 4.83 -11.57
N PHE A 45 -2.14 4.65 -12.34
CA PHE A 45 -0.80 5.07 -11.93
C PHE A 45 -0.75 6.60 -11.97
N ARG A 46 -0.86 7.26 -10.80
CA ARG A 46 -1.09 8.72 -10.67
C ARG A 46 0.14 9.61 -10.93
N GLY A 47 1.15 9.11 -11.65
CA GLY A 47 2.32 9.89 -12.03
C GLY A 47 3.51 9.01 -12.36
N ARG A 48 4.39 9.50 -13.25
CA ARG A 48 5.69 8.86 -13.47
C ARG A 48 6.64 9.34 -12.37
N HIS A 49 7.17 8.40 -11.60
CA HIS A 49 8.26 8.65 -10.67
C HIS A 49 9.52 8.06 -11.27
N TYR A 50 10.61 8.82 -11.22
CA TYR A 50 11.92 8.39 -11.66
C TYR A 50 12.82 8.29 -10.43
N GLU A 51 13.59 7.21 -10.36
CA GLU A 51 14.63 7.06 -9.35
C GLU A 51 15.89 7.77 -9.83
N ILE A 52 16.53 8.47 -8.90
CA ILE A 52 17.82 9.12 -9.11
C ILE A 52 18.77 8.66 -8.00
N GLU A 53 20.00 8.34 -8.37
CA GLU A 53 21.05 8.10 -7.40
C GLU A 53 21.48 9.44 -6.79
N ILE A 54 21.67 9.44 -5.47
CA ILE A 54 22.15 10.59 -4.69
C ILE A 54 23.13 10.09 -3.65
N ASP A 55 24.05 10.96 -3.23
CA ASP A 55 24.99 10.63 -2.16
C ASP A 55 24.27 10.31 -0.84
N GLU A 56 24.84 9.39 -0.06
CA GLU A 56 24.29 8.98 1.24
C GLU A 56 24.05 10.18 2.16
N SER A 57 25.00 11.11 2.22
CA SER A 57 24.91 12.32 3.04
C SER A 57 23.69 13.17 2.67
N VAL A 58 23.37 13.27 1.37
CA VAL A 58 22.21 13.97 0.84
C VAL A 58 20.93 13.23 1.23
N ALA A 59 20.90 11.90 1.09
CA ALA A 59 19.76 11.08 1.48
C ALA A 59 19.43 11.21 2.98
N GLN A 60 20.46 11.20 3.84
CA GLN A 60 20.30 11.38 5.29
C GLN A 60 19.77 12.79 5.62
N ALA A 61 20.33 13.84 5.01
CA ALA A 61 19.87 15.21 5.20
C ALA A 61 18.42 15.41 4.74
N LEU A 62 18.07 14.85 3.59
CA LEU A 62 16.71 14.89 3.03
C LEU A 62 15.70 14.22 3.96
N ARG A 63 16.01 13.03 4.49
CA ARG A 63 15.15 12.31 5.45
C ARG A 63 14.88 13.13 6.71
N LYS A 64 15.93 13.73 7.29
CA LYS A 64 15.81 14.57 8.48
C LYS A 64 14.95 15.81 8.22
N ALA A 65 15.17 16.48 7.10
CA ALA A 65 14.42 17.66 6.71
C ALA A 65 12.94 17.34 6.40
N ALA A 66 12.68 16.24 5.70
CA ALA A 66 11.34 15.78 5.35
C ALA A 66 10.52 15.46 6.60
N ARG A 67 11.12 14.73 7.57
CA ARG A 67 10.48 14.43 8.86
C ARG A 67 10.09 15.70 9.62
N LYS A 68 10.98 16.70 9.67
CA LYS A 68 10.70 17.99 10.35
C LYS A 68 9.53 18.74 9.70
N LYS A 69 9.33 18.56 8.39
CA LYS A 69 8.25 19.21 7.61
C LYS A 69 6.97 18.37 7.49
N GLY A 70 6.92 17.16 8.07
CA GLY A 70 5.77 16.25 7.91
C GLY A 70 5.58 15.78 6.46
N MET A 71 6.66 15.67 5.69
CA MET A 71 6.64 15.30 4.28
C MET A 71 7.42 14.01 4.03
N THR A 72 7.15 13.34 2.91
CA THR A 72 8.01 12.25 2.43
C THR A 72 9.30 12.81 1.82
N PRO A 73 10.43 12.08 1.88
CA PRO A 73 11.67 12.49 1.22
C PRO A 73 11.48 12.80 -0.26
N SER A 74 10.73 11.96 -0.99
CA SER A 74 10.50 12.12 -2.43
C SER A 74 9.73 13.41 -2.77
N ARG A 75 8.74 13.79 -1.94
CA ARG A 75 8.01 15.05 -2.11
C ARG A 75 8.94 16.24 -1.90
N LEU A 76 9.68 16.25 -0.80
CA LEU A 76 10.62 17.33 -0.50
C LEU A 76 11.70 17.46 -1.58
N ALA A 77 12.26 16.35 -2.06
CA ALA A 77 13.24 16.35 -3.15
C ALA A 77 12.66 16.95 -4.44
N SER A 78 11.45 16.54 -4.81
CA SER A 78 10.78 17.06 -6.02
C SER A 78 10.53 18.57 -5.91
N ASP A 79 10.08 19.06 -4.76
CA ASP A 79 9.84 20.48 -4.53
C ASP A 79 11.14 21.31 -4.62
N LEU A 80 12.22 20.81 -4.01
CA LEU A 80 13.54 21.46 -4.06
C LEU A 80 14.10 21.51 -5.50
N LEU A 81 14.00 20.39 -6.24
CA LEU A 81 14.44 20.33 -7.63
C LEU A 81 13.63 21.28 -8.52
N ARG A 82 12.31 21.37 -8.33
CA ARG A 82 11.45 22.33 -9.06
C ARG A 82 11.83 23.77 -8.75
N GLN A 83 12.06 24.09 -7.48
CA GLN A 83 12.45 25.44 -7.07
C GLN A 83 13.80 25.82 -7.69
N TRP A 84 14.78 24.91 -7.67
CA TRP A 84 16.13 25.19 -8.17
C TRP A 84 16.22 25.23 -9.69
N LEU A 85 15.51 24.35 -10.39
CA LEU A 85 15.49 24.30 -11.85
C LEU A 85 14.57 25.38 -12.45
N GLY A 86 13.42 25.64 -11.82
CA GLY A 86 12.47 26.64 -12.30
C GLY A 86 12.86 28.09 -12.03
N SER A 87 13.79 28.34 -11.09
CA SER A 87 14.38 29.67 -10.86
C SER A 87 15.51 30.03 -11.83
N ARG A 88 15.88 29.10 -12.73
CA ARG A 88 16.96 29.27 -13.72
C ARG A 88 16.45 29.44 -15.17
N THR A 89 15.15 29.62 -15.33
CA THR A 89 14.45 29.96 -16.59
C THR A 89 13.72 31.27 -16.39
#